data_AF-A0A7S4AX85-F1
#
_entry.id   AF-A0A7S4AX85-F1
#
_cell.length_a   1.000
_cell.length_b   1.000
_cell.length_c   1.000
_cell.angle_alpha   90.00
_cell.angle_beta   90.00
_cell.angle_gamma   90.00
#
_symmetry.space_group_name_H-M   'P 1'
#
loop_
_entity.id
_entity.type
_entity.pdbx_description
1 polymer ?
#
loop_
_entity_poly.entity_id
_entity_poly.type
_entity_poly.pdbx_seq_one_letter_code
_entity_poly.pdbx_strand_id
1 'polypeptide(L)'
;MDEKIVKLQIATDEALLQLGVAKRTLESAEAELSKAKEKYRALSAQLQESGNDNDLQVNDTELPELIETRIRAKNVCEMVEARYNTNKRYLDAMIQKRDSNTTLMK
;
A
#
# COMPACT_ATOMS: atom_id res chain seq x y z
N MET A 1 -4.23 -21.55 26.13
CA MET A 1 -3.62 -20.25 25.77
C MET A 1 -2.98 -20.33 24.39
N ASP A 2 -2.37 -21.47 24.07
CA ASP A 2 -1.69 -21.71 22.79
C ASP A 2 -2.60 -21.68 21.56
N GLU A 3 -3.83 -22.20 21.62
CA GLU A 3 -4.77 -22.10 20.49
C GLU A 3 -5.08 -20.64 20.09
N LYS A 4 -5.12 -19.72 21.06
CA LYS A 4 -5.34 -18.29 20.79
C LYS A 4 -4.10 -17.67 20.14
N ILE A 5 -2.91 -18.07 20.57
CA ILE A 5 -1.64 -17.65 19.96
C ILE A 5 -1.56 -18.15 18.52
N VAL A 6 -1.89 -19.42 18.26
CA VAL A 6 -1.88 -19.99 16.89
C VAL A 6 -2.86 -19.26 15.97
N LYS A 7 -4.10 -19.02 16.41
CA LYS A 7 -5.08 -18.27 15.62
C LYS A 7 -4.61 -16.85 15.32
N LEU A 8 -3.99 -16.19 16.29
CA LEU A 8 -3.46 -14.84 16.12
C LEU A 8 -2.20 -14.81 15.24
N GLN A 9 -1.36 -15.84 15.29
CA GLN A 9 -0.22 -16.02 14.40
C GLN A 9 -0.70 -16.13 12.95
N ILE A 10 -1.66 -17.01 12.67
CA ILE A 10 -2.25 -17.17 11.33
C ILE A 10 -2.81 -15.85 10.81
N ALA A 11 -3.59 -15.13 11.61
CA ALA A 11 -4.12 -13.81 11.24
C ALA A 11 -3.02 -12.74 11.05
N THR A 12 -1.89 -12.87 11.74
CA THR A 12 -0.73 -11.98 11.57
C THR A 12 -0.01 -12.27 10.26
N ASP A 13 0.17 -13.54 9.93
CA ASP A 13 0.83 -13.99 8.70
C ASP A 13 -0.01 -13.65 7.46
N GLU A 14 -1.34 -13.84 7.54
CA GLU A 14 -2.27 -13.40 6.49
C GLU A 14 -2.19 -11.89 6.26
N ALA A 15 -2.16 -11.09 7.34
CA ALA A 15 -2.02 -9.64 7.24
C ALA A 15 -0.65 -9.23 6.64
N LEU A 16 0.42 -9.97 6.94
CA LEU A 16 1.75 -9.74 6.35
C LEU A 16 1.76 -10.02 4.84
N LEU A 17 1.12 -11.12 4.41
CA LEU A 17 0.96 -11.44 2.98
C LEU A 17 0.16 -10.35 2.27
N GLN A 18 -0.97 -9.94 2.84
CA GLN A 18 -1.79 -8.84 2.30
C GLN A 18 -1.00 -7.53 2.22
N LEU A 19 -0.15 -7.24 3.21
CA LEU A 19 0.70 -6.05 3.21
C LEU A 19 1.69 -6.08 2.06
N GLY A 20 2.30 -7.25 1.79
CA GLY A 20 3.20 -7.43 0.66
C GLY A 20 2.52 -7.17 -0.69
N VAL A 21 1.28 -7.63 -0.86
CA VAL A 21 0.48 -7.36 -2.07
C VAL A 21 0.15 -5.87 -2.17
N ALA A 22 -0.34 -5.26 -1.09
CA ALA A 22 -0.73 -3.84 -1.08
C ALA A 22 0.45 -2.91 -1.39
N LYS A 23 1.66 -3.23 -0.89
CA LYS A 23 2.89 -2.48 -1.22
C LYS A 23 3.22 -2.55 -2.71
N ARG A 24 3.20 -3.74 -3.31
CA ARG A 24 3.43 -3.89 -4.76
C ARG A 24 2.38 -3.17 -5.60
N THR A 25 1.11 -3.19 -5.18
CA THR A 25 0.04 -2.45 -5.86
C THR A 25 0.29 -0.94 -5.79
N LEU A 26 0.72 -0.41 -4.63
CA LEU A 26 1.08 1.00 -4.50
C LEU A 26 2.27 1.36 -5.38
N GLU A 27 3.35 0.56 -5.36
CA GLU A 27 4.53 0.75 -6.22
C GLU A 27 4.15 0.80 -7.70
N SER A 28 3.27 -0.09 -8.16
CA SER A 28 2.78 -0.09 -9.54
C SER A 28 2.00 1.18 -9.88
N ALA A 29 1.07 1.59 -9.00
CA ALA A 29 0.28 2.80 -9.20
C ALA A 29 1.13 4.08 -9.20
N GLU A 30 2.18 4.13 -8.37
CA GLU A 30 3.14 5.23 -8.36
C GLU A 30 3.98 5.27 -9.65
N ALA A 31 4.42 4.10 -10.14
CA ALA A 31 5.16 4.00 -11.40
C ALA A 31 4.30 4.43 -12.60
N GLU A 32 3.03 4.01 -12.66
CA GLU A 32 2.08 4.41 -13.72
C GLU A 32 1.81 5.92 -13.69
N LEU A 33 1.55 6.48 -12.51
CA LEU A 33 1.35 7.91 -12.36
C LEU A 33 2.61 8.71 -12.76
N SER A 34 3.80 8.23 -12.41
CA SER A 34 5.06 8.88 -12.80
C SER A 34 5.23 8.88 -14.32
N LYS A 35 5.02 7.73 -14.97
CA LYS A 35 5.09 7.61 -16.42
C LYS A 35 4.08 8.52 -17.11
N ALA A 36 2.85 8.59 -16.61
CA ALA A 36 1.84 9.49 -17.15
C ALA A 36 2.29 10.95 -17.04
N LYS A 37 2.75 11.39 -15.86
CA LYS A 37 3.27 12.75 -15.64
C LYS A 37 4.46 13.09 -16.54
N GLU A 38 5.32 12.13 -16.85
CA GLU A 38 6.43 12.33 -17.79
C GLU A 38 5.94 12.49 -19.23
N LYS A 39 4.99 11.64 -19.67
CA LYS A 39 4.36 11.79 -20.99
C LYS A 39 3.70 13.15 -21.17
N TYR A 40 2.94 13.61 -20.17
CA TYR A 40 2.32 14.94 -20.19
C TYR A 40 3.35 16.07 -20.29
N ARG A 41 4.45 15.98 -19.54
CA ARG A 41 5.55 16.97 -19.63
C ARG A 41 6.22 16.97 -20.99
N ALA A 42 6.48 15.80 -21.56
CA ALA A 42 7.07 15.68 -22.90
C ALA A 42 6.14 16.22 -24.00
N LEU A 43 4.84 15.93 -23.91
CA LEU A 43 3.83 16.42 -24.83
C LEU A 43 3.73 17.96 -24.76
N SER A 44 3.70 18.52 -23.54
CA SER A 44 3.69 19.97 -23.33
C SER A 44 4.93 20.66 -23.92
N ALA A 45 6.11 20.05 -23.79
CA ALA A 45 7.35 20.58 -24.36
C ALA A 45 7.34 20.56 -25.90
N GLN A 46 6.89 19.45 -26.51
CA GLN A 46 6.78 19.33 -27.97
C GLN A 46 5.76 20.31 -28.57
N LEU A 47 4.67 20.58 -27.85
CA LEU A 47 3.65 21.54 -28.28
C LEU A 47 4.18 22.98 -28.23
N GLN A 48 4.92 23.34 -27.18
CA GLN A 48 5.63 24.62 -27.11
C GLN A 48 6.66 24.79 -28.23
N GLU A 49 7.39 23.73 -28.59
CA GLU A 49 8.38 23.77 -29.68
C GLU A 49 7.74 23.84 -31.08
N SER A 50 6.53 23.30 -31.26
CA SER A 50 5.83 23.26 -32.55
C SER A 50 4.95 24.48 -32.84
N GLY A 51 4.78 25.39 -31.87
CA GLY A 51 4.05 26.67 -32.05
C GLY A 51 2.54 26.52 -32.28
N ASN A 52 1.98 25.33 -32.06
CA ASN A 52 0.59 24.99 -32.33
C ASN A 52 -0.20 24.86 -31.01
N ASP A 53 -0.38 25.99 -30.30
CA ASP A 53 -1.10 26.05 -29.02
C ASP A 53 -2.62 25.76 -29.12
N ASN A 54 -3.17 25.65 -30.35
CA ASN A 54 -4.62 25.56 -30.59
C ASN A 54 -5.19 24.13 -30.74
N ASP A 55 -4.37 23.07 -30.73
CA ASP A 55 -4.82 21.69 -31.00
C ASP A 55 -5.07 20.82 -29.75
N LEU A 56 -4.95 21.36 -28.53
CA LEU A 56 -5.25 20.58 -27.31
C LEU A 56 -6.76 20.44 -27.06
N GLN A 57 -7.41 19.50 -27.75
CA GLN A 57 -8.42 18.68 -27.08
C GLN A 57 -7.71 17.47 -26.46
N VAL A 58 -6.83 17.71 -25.48
CA VAL A 58 -6.33 16.62 -24.65
C VAL A 58 -7.50 16.20 -23.78
N ASN A 59 -8.07 15.03 -24.09
CA ASN A 59 -9.08 14.42 -23.26
C ASN A 59 -8.40 13.98 -21.96
N ASP A 60 -8.40 14.88 -20.98
CA ASP A 60 -7.53 14.90 -19.81
C ASP A 60 -8.01 13.96 -18.69
N THR A 61 -8.61 12.83 -19.06
CA THR A 61 -9.33 11.95 -18.12
C THR A 61 -8.43 10.92 -17.45
N GLU A 62 -7.27 10.59 -18.03
CA GLU A 62 -6.40 9.53 -17.49
C GLU A 62 -5.62 9.97 -16.24
N LEU A 63 -5.15 11.21 -16.18
CA LEU A 63 -4.32 11.66 -15.06
C LEU A 63 -5.09 11.74 -13.72
N PRO A 64 -6.32 12.29 -13.68
CA PRO A 64 -7.16 12.24 -12.48
C PRO A 64 -7.42 10.80 -12.00
N GLU A 65 -7.73 9.87 -12.91
CA GLU A 65 -7.99 8.46 -12.59
C GLU A 65 -6.77 7.75 -12.01
N LEU A 66 -5.57 8.03 -12.53
CA LEU A 66 -4.31 7.51 -12.00
C LEU A 66 -4.00 8.07 -10.61
N ILE A 67 -4.30 9.34 -10.35
CA ILE A 67 -4.16 9.96 -9.03
C ILE A 67 -5.09 9.27 -8.03
N GLU A 68 -6.36 9.07 -8.38
CA GLU A 68 -7.33 8.35 -7.56
C GLU A 68 -6.91 6.91 -7.30
N THR A 69 -6.39 6.22 -8.32
CA THR A 69 -5.87 4.85 -8.20
C THR A 69 -4.72 4.77 -7.21
N ARG A 70 -3.76 5.70 -7.30
CA ARG A 70 -2.65 5.80 -6.33
C ARG A 70 -3.13 6.11 -4.92
N ILE A 71 -4.11 7.01 -4.75
CA ILE A 71 -4.70 7.32 -3.44
C ILE A 71 -5.37 6.08 -2.85
N ARG A 72 -6.17 5.35 -3.63
CA ARG A 72 -6.82 4.10 -3.19
C ARG A 72 -5.80 3.05 -2.79
N ALA A 73 -4.77 2.82 -3.60
CA ALA A 73 -3.69 1.88 -3.30
C ALA A 73 -2.96 2.25 -2.00
N LYS A 74 -2.67 3.54 -1.80
CA LYS A 74 -2.04 4.05 -0.58
C LYS A 74 -2.89 3.78 0.66
N ASN A 75 -4.18 4.15 0.60
CA ASN A 75 -5.10 3.95 1.72
C ASN A 75 -5.24 2.46 2.11
N VAL A 76 -5.29 1.57 1.11
CA VAL A 76 -5.32 0.13 1.35
C VAL A 76 -4.02 -0.35 2.01
N CYS A 77 -2.87 0.11 1.51
CA CYS A 77 -1.57 -0.25 2.09
C CYS A 77 -1.47 0.18 3.56
N GLU A 78 -1.83 1.43 3.88
CA GLU A 78 -1.81 1.97 5.25
C GLU A 78 -2.77 1.20 6.18
N MET A 79 -3.97 0.87 5.70
CA MET A 79 -4.95 0.10 6.46
C MET A 79 -4.44 -1.31 6.78
N VAL A 80 -3.86 -2.00 5.80
CA VAL A 80 -3.35 -3.36 5.98
C VAL A 80 -2.10 -3.36 6.88
N GLU A 81 -1.25 -2.34 6.75
CA GLU A 81 -0.10 -2.13 7.64
C GLU A 81 -0.53 -1.93 9.09
N ALA A 82 -1.54 -1.09 9.33
CA ALA A 82 -2.10 -0.88 10.67
C ALA A 82 -2.66 -2.19 11.26
N ARG A 83 -3.33 -3.01 10.45
CA ARG A 83 -3.82 -4.34 10.86
C ARG A 83 -2.67 -5.28 11.23
N TYR A 84 -1.66 -5.39 10.37
CA TYR A 84 -0.48 -6.22 10.63
C TYR A 84 0.21 -5.81 11.94
N ASN A 85 0.48 -4.52 12.12
CA ASN A 85 1.14 -3.98 13.30
C ASN A 85 0.33 -4.24 14.58
N THR A 86 -0.99 -4.12 14.50
CA THR A 86 -1.89 -4.41 15.62
C THR A 86 -1.83 -5.89 15.98
N ASN A 87 -1.98 -6.78 15.01
CA ASN A 87 -1.93 -8.23 15.22
C ASN A 87 -0.59 -8.67 15.84
N LYS A 88 0.51 -8.15 15.29
CA LYS A 88 1.87 -8.42 15.79
C LYS A 88 2.03 -8.00 17.25
N ARG A 89 1.60 -6.78 17.61
CA ARG A 89 1.66 -6.31 19.01
C ARG A 89 0.89 -7.22 19.97
N TYR A 90 -0.31 -7.66 19.57
CA TYR A 90 -1.09 -8.58 20.41
C TYR A 90 -0.45 -9.97 20.51
N LEU A 91 0.15 -10.45 19.42
CA LEU A 91 0.84 -11.73 19.39
C LEU A 91 2.04 -11.73 20.33
N ASP A 92 2.88 -10.70 20.23
CA ASP A 92 4.05 -10.51 21.10
C ASP A 92 3.63 -10.48 22.58
N ALA A 93 2.58 -9.71 22.91
CA ALA A 93 2.06 -9.63 24.27
C ALA A 93 1.52 -10.98 24.79
N MET A 94 0.85 -11.77 23.95
CA MET A 94 0.33 -13.08 24.33
C MET A 94 1.45 -14.11 24.57
N ILE A 95 2.48 -14.09 23.73
CA ILE A 95 3.68 -14.94 23.90
C ILE A 95 4.38 -14.59 25.20
N GLN A 96 4.67 -13.31 25.45
CA GLN A 96 5.29 -12.84 26.69
C GLN A 96 4.50 -13.26 27.93
N LYS A 97 3.16 -13.14 27.90
CA LYS A 97 2.30 -13.53 29.01
C LYS A 97 2.33 -15.05 29.26
N ARG A 98 2.34 -15.86 28.20
CA ARG A 98 2.45 -17.32 28.32
C ARG A 98 3.79 -17.72 28.94
N ASP A 99 4.89 -17.13 28.47
CA ASP A 99 6.24 -17.48 28.89
C ASP A 99 6.48 -17.04 30.35
N SER A 100 5.93 -15.88 30.75
CA SER A 100 5.94 -15.42 32.14
C SER A 100 5.16 -16.36 33.07
N ASN A 101 3.97 -16.82 32.65
CA ASN A 101 3.18 -17.78 33.42
C ASN A 101 3.85 -19.16 33.53
N THR A 102 4.56 -19.58 32.49
CA THR A 102 5.29 -20.86 32.48
C THR A 102 6.49 -20.83 33.43
N THR A 103 7.11 -19.66 33.60
CA THR A 103 8.25 -19.45 34.52
C THR A 103 7.80 -19.42 35.99
N LEU A 104 6.60 -18.93 36.29
CA LEU A 104 6.03 -18.87 37.65
C LEU A 104 5.48 -20.21 38.16
N MET A 105 5.28 -21.20 37.27
CA MET A 105 4.75 -22.53 37.62
C MET A 105 5.83 -23.61 37.73
N LYS A 106 7.11 -23.27 37.57
CA LYS A 106 8.27 -24.14 37.79
C LYS A 106 8.96 -23.79 39.10
#